data_AF-X1MR19-F1
#
_entry.id   AF-X1MR19-F1
#
_cell.length_a   1.000
_cell.length_b   1.000
_cell.length_c   1.000
_cell.angle_alpha   90.00
_cell.angle_beta   90.00
_cell.angle_gamma   90.00
#
_symmetry.space_group_name_H-M   'P 1'
#
loop_
_entity.id
_entity.type
_entity.pdbx_description
1 polymer ?
#
loop_
_entity_poly.entity_id
_entity_poly.type
_entity_poly.pdbx_seq_one_letter_code
_entity_poly.pdbx_strand_id
1 'polypeptide(L)'
;KDFKIDIRGISEIYHLACPTSAKNFDQLRMHTLHANAIGTINMLELAKFYKAKILFTSSSVVYGKRTENNPYFKETDFGLVDFVGPRACYDEGKRFSETAMITYRDVYKVDAKIARIFR
;
A
#
# COMPACT_ATOMS: atom_id res chain seq x y z
N LYS A 1 18.22 31.19 12.19
CA LYS A 1 18.83 29.99 12.79
C LYS A 1 18.34 28.80 12.00
N ASP A 2 19.22 28.14 11.24
CA ASP A 2 18.84 26.96 10.47
C ASP A 2 18.50 25.82 11.41
N PHE A 3 17.32 25.25 11.21
CA PHE A 3 16.86 24.10 11.97
C PHE A 3 17.65 22.87 11.52
N LYS A 4 18.57 22.39 12.36
CA LYS A 4 19.36 21.19 12.14
C LYS A 4 18.81 20.06 13.02
N ILE A 5 18.14 19.08 12.42
CA ILE A 5 17.80 17.82 13.09
C ILE A 5 18.97 16.85 12.90
N ASP A 6 19.43 16.27 14.02
CA ASP A 6 20.28 15.08 14.02
C ASP A 6 19.43 13.84 13.70
N ILE A 7 19.42 13.40 12.44
CA ILE A 7 18.66 12.23 12.01
C ILE A 7 19.44 10.97 12.37
N ARG A 8 19.02 10.28 13.42
CA ARG A 8 19.67 9.07 13.95
C ARG A 8 19.21 7.76 13.29
N GLY A 9 18.34 7.85 12.29
CA GLY A 9 17.72 6.71 11.60
C GLY A 9 16.19 6.82 11.59
N ILE A 10 15.53 5.75 11.15
CA ILE A 10 14.07 5.65 11.05
C ILE A 10 13.61 4.47 11.91
N SER A 11 12.72 4.74 12.86
CA SER A 11 12.13 3.71 13.74
C SER A 11 10.80 3.19 13.19
N GLU A 12 9.99 4.06 12.60
CA GLU A 12 8.67 3.72 12.08
C GLU A 12 8.38 4.43 10.76
N ILE A 13 7.76 3.72 9.83
CA ILE A 13 7.36 4.22 8.52
C ILE A 13 5.85 4.05 8.38
N TYR A 14 5.16 5.16 8.14
CA TYR A 14 3.74 5.20 7.82
C TYR A 14 3.60 5.41 6.30
N HIS A 15 3.47 4.33 5.55
CA HIS A 15 3.42 4.34 4.09
C HIS A 15 1.99 4.66 3.59
N LEU A 16 1.74 5.96 3.42
CA LEU A 16 0.47 6.54 2.95
C LEU A 16 0.54 7.09 1.52
N ALA A 17 1.72 7.08 0.90
CA ALA A 17 1.95 7.73 -0.37
C ALA A 17 1.32 6.94 -1.53
N CYS A 18 0.19 7.43 -2.03
CA CYS A 18 -0.40 6.99 -3.29
C CYS A 18 -1.28 8.12 -3.85
N PRO A 19 -1.17 8.49 -5.13
CA PRO A 19 -2.12 9.41 -5.75
C PRO A 19 -3.55 8.84 -5.69
N THR A 20 -4.48 9.59 -5.10
CA THR A 20 -5.89 9.17 -4.89
C THR A 20 -6.91 10.15 -5.46
N SER A 21 -6.47 11.16 -6.23
CA SER A 21 -7.37 12.15 -6.82
C SER A 21 -8.30 11.49 -7.83
N ALA A 22 -9.58 11.37 -7.49
CA ALA A 22 -10.60 10.86 -8.41
C ALA A 22 -10.75 11.72 -9.67
N LYS A 23 -10.57 13.04 -9.53
CA LYS A 23 -10.70 14.00 -10.64
C LYS A 23 -9.58 13.86 -11.68
N ASN A 24 -8.37 13.51 -11.24
CA ASN A 24 -7.19 13.43 -12.11
C ASN A 24 -6.69 11.98 -12.27
N PHE A 25 -7.54 10.99 -11.97
CA PHE A 25 -7.11 9.60 -11.88
C PHE A 25 -6.45 9.14 -13.19
N ASP A 26 -7.07 9.42 -14.33
CA ASP A 26 -6.59 9.00 -15.65
C ASP A 26 -5.21 9.57 -15.98
N GLN A 27 -4.94 10.81 -15.61
CA GLN A 27 -3.64 11.47 -15.82
C GLN A 27 -2.57 10.92 -14.86
N LEU A 28 -2.98 10.38 -13.72
CA LEU A 28 -2.09 9.92 -12.66
C LEU A 28 -1.88 8.40 -12.65
N ARG A 29 -2.48 7.63 -13.58
CA ARG A 29 -2.41 6.16 -13.60
C ARG A 29 -0.98 5.61 -13.50
N MET A 30 -0.04 6.19 -14.26
CA MET A 30 1.37 5.79 -14.20
C MET A 30 2.02 6.12 -12.86
N HIS A 31 1.73 7.29 -12.29
CA HIS A 31 2.21 7.65 -10.96
C HIS A 31 1.63 6.72 -9.88
N THR A 32 0.35 6.34 -9.99
CA THR A 32 -0.30 5.37 -9.11
C THR A 32 0.35 3.99 -9.22
N LEU A 33 0.62 3.52 -10.42
CA LEU A 33 1.29 2.25 -10.65
C LEU A 33 2.69 2.24 -10.00
N HIS A 34 3.51 3.27 -10.27
CA HIS A 34 4.85 3.38 -9.70
C HIS A 34 4.83 3.54 -8.18
N ALA A 35 3.91 4.31 -7.62
CA ALA A 35 3.81 4.51 -6.18
C ALA A 35 3.50 3.20 -5.44
N ASN A 36 2.55 2.41 -5.97
CA ASN A 36 2.18 1.14 -5.36
C ASN A 36 3.21 0.01 -5.62
N ALA A 37 3.93 0.06 -6.74
CA ALA A 37 4.96 -0.95 -7.04
C ALA A 37 6.34 -0.53 -6.48
N ILE A 38 7.02 0.35 -7.21
CA ILE A 38 8.40 0.79 -6.92
C ILE A 38 8.47 1.50 -5.57
N GLY A 39 7.50 2.38 -5.28
CA GLY A 39 7.44 3.12 -4.02
C GLY A 39 7.36 2.20 -2.81
N THR A 40 6.49 1.18 -2.87
CA THR A 40 6.36 0.19 -1.79
C THR A 40 7.64 -0.62 -1.59
N ILE A 41 8.29 -1.08 -2.66
CA ILE A 41 9.58 -1.79 -2.56
C ILE A 41 10.66 -0.91 -1.92
N ASN A 42 10.77 0.35 -2.35
CA ASN A 42 11.74 1.29 -1.78
C ASN A 42 11.51 1.53 -0.28
N MET A 43 10.26 1.67 0.15
CA MET A 43 9.94 1.84 1.57
C MET A 43 10.22 0.58 2.38
N LEU A 44 10.04 -0.60 1.80
CA LEU A 44 10.36 -1.88 2.43
C LEU A 44 11.87 -2.11 2.55
N GLU A 45 12.66 -1.78 1.53
CA GLU A 45 14.12 -1.81 1.63
C GLU A 45 14.64 -0.81 2.68
N LEU A 46 14.02 0.38 2.76
CA LEU A 46 14.32 1.37 3.78
C LEU A 46 14.02 0.83 5.19
N ALA A 47 12.85 0.20 5.36
CA ALA A 47 12.45 -0.41 6.62
C ALA A 47 13.42 -1.52 7.03
N LYS A 48 13.80 -2.40 6.10
CA LYS A 48 14.79 -3.44 6.31
C LYS A 48 16.16 -2.88 6.70
N PHE A 49 16.64 -1.86 6.00
CA PHE A 49 17.94 -1.24 6.26
C PHE A 49 18.03 -0.65 7.67
N TYR A 50 17.02 0.12 8.07
CA TYR A 50 16.97 0.75 9.40
C TYR A 50 16.41 -0.16 10.51
N LYS A 51 15.98 -1.38 10.17
CA LYS A 51 15.21 -2.27 11.07
C LYS A 51 13.97 -1.57 11.64
N ALA A 52 13.33 -0.73 10.83
CA ALA A 52 12.14 0.01 11.17
C ALA A 52 10.89 -0.86 11.07
N LYS A 53 9.85 -0.48 11.82
CA LYS A 53 8.49 -0.97 11.59
C LYS A 53 7.88 -0.23 10.42
N ILE A 54 7.02 -0.88 9.66
CA ILE A 54 6.31 -0.24 8.55
C ILE A 54 4.83 -0.60 8.56
N LEU A 55 3.98 0.42 8.55
CA LEU A 55 2.54 0.30 8.35
C LEU A 55 2.20 0.75 6.93
N PHE A 56 1.62 -0.16 6.14
CA PHE A 56 1.07 0.17 4.83
C PHE A 56 -0.43 0.43 4.92
N THR A 57 -0.86 1.53 4.30
CA THR A 57 -2.27 1.86 4.14
C THR A 57 -2.81 1.28 2.84
N SER A 58 -3.34 0.07 2.96
CA SER A 58 -4.16 -0.56 1.93
C SER A 58 -5.57 0.03 1.94
N SER A 59 -6.47 -0.51 1.12
CA SER A 59 -7.83 0.00 0.94
C SER A 59 -8.80 -1.16 0.75
N SER A 60 -10.07 -0.94 1.11
CA SER A 60 -11.15 -1.91 0.90
C SER A 60 -11.34 -2.32 -0.57
N VAL A 61 -10.75 -1.60 -1.54
CA VAL A 61 -10.77 -1.99 -2.96
C VAL A 61 -10.18 -3.37 -3.23
N VAL A 62 -9.28 -3.86 -2.36
CA VAL A 62 -8.70 -5.21 -2.52
C VAL A 62 -9.76 -6.31 -2.44
N TYR A 63 -10.90 -6.03 -1.80
CA TYR A 63 -12.05 -6.92 -1.72
C TYR A 63 -12.99 -6.84 -2.94
N GLY A 64 -12.79 -5.84 -3.82
CA GLY A 64 -13.66 -5.60 -4.96
C GLY A 64 -14.96 -4.87 -4.62
N LYS A 65 -15.97 -5.04 -5.47
CA LYS A 65 -17.25 -4.33 -5.36
C LYS A 65 -18.13 -4.94 -4.26
N ARG A 66 -18.65 -4.10 -3.36
CA ARG A 66 -19.69 -4.48 -2.39
C ARG A 66 -21.00 -4.79 -3.13
N THR A 67 -21.65 -5.90 -2.75
CA THR A 67 -22.96 -6.32 -3.27
C THR A 67 -24.01 -6.29 -2.17
N GLU A 68 -25.29 -6.17 -2.50
CA GLU A 68 -26.39 -6.18 -1.51
C GLU A 68 -26.39 -7.46 -0.67
N ASN A 69 -26.11 -8.61 -1.29
CA ASN A 69 -26.07 -9.91 -0.62
C ASN A 69 -24.81 -10.13 0.25
N ASN A 70 -23.80 -9.25 0.16
CA ASN A 70 -22.60 -9.33 0.98
C ASN A 70 -22.18 -7.93 1.46
N PRO A 71 -22.83 -7.43 2.53
CA PRO A 71 -22.62 -6.07 3.00
C PRO A 71 -21.33 -5.88 3.81
N TYR A 72 -20.69 -6.95 4.25
CA TYR A 72 -19.50 -6.91 5.13
C TYR A 72 -18.36 -7.70 4.49
N PHE A 73 -17.13 -7.23 4.72
CA PHE A 73 -15.92 -7.94 4.30
C PHE A 73 -15.17 -8.46 5.52
N LYS A 74 -14.57 -9.63 5.39
CA LYS A 74 -13.58 -10.20 6.32
C LYS A 74 -12.20 -10.11 5.70
N GLU A 75 -11.16 -10.02 6.52
CA GLU A 75 -9.77 -9.99 6.02
C GLU A 75 -9.37 -11.25 5.26
N THR A 76 -10.07 -12.36 5.50
CA THR A 76 -9.95 -13.64 4.79
C THR A 76 -10.58 -13.64 3.40
N ASP A 77 -11.35 -12.61 3.05
CA ASP A 77 -12.00 -12.55 1.74
C ASP A 77 -10.96 -12.19 0.67
N PHE A 78 -10.89 -13.02 -0.38
CA PHE A 78 -9.93 -12.80 -1.46
C PHE A 78 -10.24 -11.59 -2.33
N GLY A 79 -11.53 -11.24 -2.47
CA GLY A 79 -12.01 -10.18 -3.35
C GLY A 79 -11.97 -10.51 -4.84
N LEU A 80 -12.92 -9.94 -5.59
CA LEU A 80 -12.97 -10.02 -7.05
C LEU A 80 -12.68 -8.64 -7.64
N VAL A 81 -11.54 -8.52 -8.33
CA VAL A 81 -11.04 -7.26 -8.91
C VAL A 81 -10.69 -7.52 -10.38
N ASP A 82 -10.95 -6.53 -11.24
CA ASP A 82 -10.52 -6.55 -12.64
C ASP A 82 -9.06 -6.09 -12.75
N PHE A 83 -8.16 -7.01 -13.11
CA PHE A 83 -6.72 -6.80 -13.14
C PHE A 83 -6.20 -6.11 -14.42
N VAL A 84 -7.04 -5.91 -15.44
CA VAL A 84 -6.69 -5.17 -16.67
C VAL A 84 -7.57 -3.94 -16.92
N GLY A 85 -8.57 -3.73 -16.07
CA GLY A 85 -9.47 -2.59 -16.15
C GLY A 85 -8.78 -1.23 -16.00
N PRO A 86 -9.48 -0.13 -16.31
CA PRO A 86 -8.92 1.23 -16.25
C PRO A 86 -8.42 1.62 -14.86
N ARG A 87 -8.99 1.02 -13.81
CA ARG A 87 -8.61 1.25 -12.40
C ARG A 87 -7.61 0.24 -11.84
N ALA A 88 -7.23 -0.79 -12.60
CA ALA A 88 -6.39 -1.87 -12.12
C ALA A 88 -5.06 -1.38 -11.52
N CYS A 89 -4.46 -0.32 -12.07
CA CYS A 89 -3.22 0.26 -11.53
C CYS A 89 -3.31 0.68 -10.06
N TYR A 90 -4.50 1.01 -9.56
CA TYR A 90 -4.75 1.26 -8.14
C TYR A 90 -5.18 -0.01 -7.41
N ASP A 91 -6.20 -0.69 -7.90
CA ASP A 91 -6.81 -1.83 -7.18
C ASP A 91 -5.82 -3.01 -7.08
N GLU A 92 -5.18 -3.41 -8.19
CA GLU A 92 -4.09 -4.41 -8.19
C GLU A 92 -2.80 -3.84 -7.59
N GLY A 93 -2.56 -2.53 -7.71
CA GLY A 93 -1.41 -1.89 -7.06
C GLY A 93 -1.45 -2.08 -5.53
N LYS A 94 -2.63 -1.93 -4.92
CA LYS A 94 -2.82 -2.18 -3.48
C LYS A 94 -2.63 -3.66 -3.14
N ARG A 95 -3.13 -4.58 -3.96
CA ARG A 95 -2.93 -6.02 -3.77
C ARG A 95 -1.45 -6.42 -3.86
N PHE A 96 -0.74 -5.94 -4.88
CA PHE A 96 0.70 -6.12 -5.02
C PHE A 96 1.46 -5.58 -3.82
N SER A 97 1.08 -4.39 -3.33
CA SER A 97 1.71 -3.80 -2.15
C SER A 97 1.52 -4.68 -0.91
N GLU A 98 0.31 -5.22 -0.68
CA GLU A 98 0.08 -6.19 0.41
C GLU A 98 0.96 -7.44 0.25
N THR A 99 1.03 -8.00 -0.96
CA THR A 99 1.92 -9.13 -1.25
C THR A 99 3.36 -8.80 -0.89
N ALA A 100 3.88 -7.65 -1.34
CA ALA A 100 5.24 -7.21 -1.03
C ALA A 100 5.47 -7.08 0.48
N MET A 101 4.53 -6.46 1.21
CA MET A 101 4.63 -6.30 2.68
C MET A 101 4.75 -7.66 3.39
N ILE A 102 3.92 -8.64 3.00
CA ILE A 102 3.96 -9.98 3.59
C ILE A 102 5.22 -10.74 3.17
N THR A 103 5.62 -10.68 1.90
CA THR A 103 6.86 -11.33 1.43
C THR A 103 8.08 -10.79 2.17
N TYR A 104 8.19 -9.48 2.38
CA TYR A 104 9.29 -8.89 3.15
C TYR A 104 9.27 -9.28 4.62
N ARG A 105 8.08 -9.39 5.23
CA ARG A 105 7.93 -9.92 6.58
C ARG A 105 8.42 -11.37 6.67
N ASP A 106 8.06 -12.20 5.70
CA ASP A 106 8.33 -13.62 5.76
C ASP A 106 9.80 -13.94 5.43
N VAL A 107 10.37 -13.27 4.41
CA VAL A 107 11.74 -13.48 3.94
C VAL A 107 12.77 -12.70 4.76
N TYR A 108 12.52 -11.42 5.03
CA TYR A 108 13.50 -10.52 5.66
C TYR A 108 13.16 -10.15 7.12
N LYS A 109 12.05 -10.65 7.66
CA LYS A 109 11.60 -10.38 9.04
C LYS A 109 11.37 -8.91 9.34
N VAL A 110 11.02 -8.12 8.32
CA VAL A 110 10.57 -6.72 8.51
C VAL A 110 9.24 -6.72 9.29
N ASP A 111 9.11 -5.88 10.33
CA ASP A 111 7.85 -5.72 11.05
C ASP A 111 6.85 -4.90 10.22
N ALA A 112 6.22 -5.59 9.28
CA ALA A 112 5.27 -5.06 8.33
C ALA A 112 3.82 -5.29 8.81
N LYS A 113 3.05 -4.19 8.86
CA LYS A 113 1.61 -4.17 9.19
C LYS A 113 0.82 -3.63 7.99
N ILE A 114 -0.40 -4.12 7.82
CA ILE A 114 -1.30 -3.70 6.74
C ILE A 114 -2.60 -3.22 7.38
N ALA A 115 -3.04 -2.01 7.02
CA ALA A 115 -4.36 -1.49 7.36
C ALA A 115 -5.20 -1.34 6.08
N ARG A 116 -6.31 -2.07 5.96
CA ARG A 116 -7.24 -1.95 4.82
C ARG A 116 -8.31 -0.91 5.15
N ILE A 117 -8.11 0.31 4.64
CA ILE A 117 -8.96 1.46 4.99
C ILE A 117 -10.26 1.43 4.18
N PHE A 118 -11.38 1.62 4.88
CA PHE A 118 -12.70 1.79 4.30
C PHE A 118 -13.01 3.28 4.13
N ARG A 119 -13.76 3.60 3.07
CA ARG A 119 -14.33 4.92 2.81
C ARG A 119 -15.84 4.82 2.72
#